data_AF-A1ZIE8-F1
#
_entry.id   AF-A1ZIE8-F1
#
_cell.length_a   1.000
_cell.length_b   1.000
_cell.length_c   1.000
_cell.angle_alpha   90.00
_cell.angle_beta   90.00
_cell.angle_gamma   90.00
#
_symmetry.space_group_name_H-M   'P 1'
#
loop_
_entity.id
_entity.type
_entity.pdbx_description
1 polymer ?
#
loop_
_entity_poly.entity_id
_entity_poly.type
_entity_poly.pdbx_seq_one_letter_code
_entity_poly.pdbx_strand_id
1 'polypeptide(L)'
;MSRESITKQHKREAKLLAQQRQKDLQNKVKVQVDHNTWIYLPKKLARSKRKLKAYLAARAERIREKKDQEEQIRAGRIARNKAAAKARRLKKKNKK
;
A
#
# COMPACT_ATOMS: atom_id res chain seq x y z
N MET A 1 -25.46 -5.77 1.18
CA MET A 1 -24.61 -4.78 1.89
C MET A 1 -25.47 -4.16 2.99
N SER A 2 -25.29 -4.58 4.25
CA SER A 2 -25.97 -3.94 5.38
C SER A 2 -25.48 -2.49 5.49
N ARG A 3 -26.39 -1.53 5.52
CA ARG A 3 -26.07 -0.16 5.96
C ARG A 3 -25.92 -0.21 7.47
N GLU A 4 -24.73 -0.54 7.95
CA GLU A 4 -24.40 -0.39 9.37
C GLU A 4 -24.59 1.09 9.74
N SER A 5 -25.65 1.38 10.48
CA SER A 5 -25.96 2.74 10.95
C SER A 5 -24.82 3.21 11.84
N ILE A 6 -24.21 4.35 11.52
CA ILE A 6 -23.10 4.92 12.31
C ILE A 6 -23.61 5.25 13.72
N THR A 7 -23.25 4.42 14.68
CA THR A 7 -23.66 4.57 16.09
C THR A 7 -22.83 5.66 16.79
N LYS A 8 -23.30 6.12 17.95
CA LYS A 8 -22.52 7.04 18.81
C LYS A 8 -21.16 6.43 19.21
N GLN A 9 -21.09 5.10 19.35
CA GLN A 9 -19.86 4.39 19.66
C GLN A 9 -18.86 4.45 18.50
N HIS A 10 -19.29 4.21 17.25
CA HIS A 10 -18.43 4.38 16.08
C HIS A 10 -17.86 5.79 15.97
N LYS A 11 -18.66 6.82 16.29
CA LYS A 11 -18.19 8.22 16.33
C LYS A 11 -17.12 8.45 17.40
N ARG A 12 -17.26 7.82 18.57
CA ARG A 12 -16.28 7.92 19.67
C ARG A 12 -14.97 7.24 19.32
N GLU A 13 -15.04 6.03 18.76
CA GLU A 13 -13.87 5.28 18.30
C GLU A 13 -13.12 6.02 17.19
N ALA A 14 -13.83 6.56 16.20
CA ALA A 14 -13.24 7.38 15.14
C ALA A 14 -12.55 8.64 15.71
N LYS A 15 -13.16 9.30 16.70
CA LYS A 15 -12.56 10.47 17.37
C LYS A 15 -11.28 10.12 18.11
N LEU A 16 -11.27 9.01 18.86
CA LEU A 16 -10.08 8.52 19.57
C LEU A 16 -8.95 8.16 18.59
N LEU A 17 -9.29 7.45 17.51
CA LEU A 17 -8.35 7.10 16.46
C LEU A 17 -7.76 8.34 15.78
N ALA A 18 -8.57 9.36 15.52
CA ALA A 18 -8.11 10.63 14.96
C ALA A 18 -7.16 11.36 15.93
N GLN A 19 -7.49 11.43 17.21
CA GLN A 19 -6.63 12.05 18.23
C GLN A 19 -5.29 11.32 18.37
N GLN A 20 -5.30 9.99 18.34
CA GLN A 20 -4.07 9.19 18.40
C GLN A 20 -3.19 9.44 17.17
N ARG A 21 -3.78 9.42 15.97
CA ARG A 21 -3.08 9.78 14.73
C ARG A 21 -2.54 11.21 14.74
N GLN A 22 -3.26 12.15 15.36
CA GLN A 22 -2.81 13.54 15.48
C GLN A 22 -1.57 13.67 16.38
N LYS A 23 -1.49 12.91 17.48
CA LYS A 23 -0.27 12.81 18.31
C LYS A 23 0.92 12.30 17.51
N ASP A 24 0.71 11.29 16.66
CA ASP A 24 1.77 10.75 15.80
C ASP A 24 2.29 11.75 14.74
N LEU A 25 1.51 12.80 14.46
CA LEU A 25 1.86 13.86 13.51
C LEU A 25 2.56 15.05 14.17
N GLN A 26 2.40 15.28 15.49
CA GLN A 26 3.00 16.44 16.18
C GLN A 26 4.53 16.56 16.01
N ASN A 27 5.22 15.41 15.93
CA ASN A 27 6.68 15.34 15.77
C ASN A 27 7.14 15.13 14.33
N LYS A 28 6.21 15.16 13.38
CA LYS A 28 6.49 15.00 11.96
C LYS A 28 6.34 16.33 11.23
N VAL A 29 7.07 16.46 10.13
CA VAL A 29 6.98 17.57 9.18
C VAL A 29 6.58 17.02 7.84
N LYS A 30 5.78 17.81 7.12
CA LYS A 30 5.34 17.51 5.77
C LYS A 30 6.47 17.91 4.82
N VAL A 31 6.98 16.94 4.05
CA VAL A 31 8.08 17.14 3.08
C VAL A 31 7.56 16.77 1.70
N GLN A 32 7.79 17.66 0.73
CA GLN A 32 7.53 17.36 -0.68
C GLN A 32 8.67 16.50 -1.22
N VAL A 33 8.34 15.35 -1.80
CA VAL A 33 9.34 14.43 -2.38
C VAL A 33 9.26 14.35 -3.89
N ASP A 34 8.12 14.74 -4.46
CA ASP A 34 7.87 14.83 -5.89
C ASP A 34 6.77 15.86 -6.13
N HIS A 35 6.52 16.26 -7.38
CA HIS A 35 5.59 17.33 -7.73
C HIS A 35 4.17 17.10 -7.17
N ASN A 36 3.74 15.83 -7.07
CA ASN A 36 2.43 15.43 -6.54
C ASN A 36 2.48 14.66 -5.22
N THR A 37 3.66 14.42 -4.62
CA THR A 37 3.79 13.54 -3.46
C THR A 37 4.33 14.27 -2.24
N TRP A 38 3.55 14.20 -1.16
CA TRP A 38 3.92 14.71 0.16
C TRP A 38 3.97 13.58 1.17
N ILE A 39 4.99 13.59 2.03
CA ILE A 39 5.13 12.59 3.09
C ILE A 39 5.37 13.26 4.45
N TYR A 40 4.91 12.62 5.51
CA TYR A 40 5.17 13.05 6.89
C TYR A 40 6.38 12.32 7.45
N LEU A 41 7.41 13.06 7.84
CA LEU A 41 8.65 12.51 8.37
C LEU A 41 8.99 13.09 9.74
N PRO A 42 9.59 12.33 10.65
CA PRO A 42 10.13 12.87 11.90
C PRO A 42 11.03 14.09 11.65
N LYS A 43 10.87 15.16 12.44
CA LYS A 43 11.68 16.39 12.34
C LYS A 43 13.18 16.12 12.31
N LYS A 44 13.64 15.15 13.11
CA LYS A 44 15.06 14.73 13.20
C LYS A 44 15.62 14.17 11.89
N LEU A 45 14.78 13.54 11.06
CA LEU A 45 15.17 13.00 9.75
C LEU A 45 15.10 14.09 8.68
N ALA A 46 14.04 14.90 8.68
CA ALA A 46 13.84 15.96 7.70
C ALA A 46 14.87 17.10 7.81
N ARG A 47 15.34 17.43 9.02
CA ARG A 47 16.34 18.51 9.24
C ARG A 47 17.71 18.19 8.64
N SER A 48 18.09 16.91 8.53
CA SER A 48 19.41 16.52 8.03
C SER A 48 19.31 16.08 6.57
N LYS A 49 19.90 16.86 5.65
CA LYS A 49 19.94 16.53 4.21
C LYS A 49 20.47 15.12 3.94
N ARG A 50 21.53 14.70 4.66
CA ARG A 50 22.10 13.35 4.55
C ARG A 50 21.11 12.27 4.97
N LYS A 51 20.46 12.42 6.13
CA LYS A 51 19.48 11.45 6.64
C LYS A 51 18.23 11.40 5.76
N LEU A 52 17.77 12.55 5.29
CA LEU A 52 16.65 12.65 4.37
C LEU A 52 16.97 11.93 3.04
N LYS A 53 18.13 12.17 2.44
CA LYS A 53 18.56 11.49 1.21
C LYS A 53 18.63 9.97 1.39
N ALA A 54 19.23 9.49 2.48
CA ALA A 54 19.31 8.06 2.79
C ALA A 54 17.92 7.45 2.98
N TYR A 55 17.02 8.14 3.69
CA TYR A 55 15.65 7.69 3.89
C TYR A 55 14.88 7.59 2.56
N LEU A 56 15.01 8.60 1.69
CA LEU A 56 14.33 8.62 0.39
C LEU A 56 14.86 7.54 -0.56
N ALA A 57 16.17 7.28 -0.56
CA ALA A 57 16.75 6.18 -1.32
C ALA A 57 16.21 4.82 -0.84
N ALA A 58 16.25 4.55 0.46
CA ALA A 58 15.69 3.30 1.02
C ALA A 58 14.17 3.18 0.80
N ARG A 59 13.45 4.30 0.70
CA ARG A 59 12.03 4.30 0.32
C ARG A 59 11.84 3.92 -1.15
N ALA A 60 12.67 4.45 -2.05
CA ALA A 60 12.60 4.14 -3.48
C ALA A 60 12.83 2.64 -3.73
N GLU A 61 13.82 2.04 -3.07
CA GLU A 61 14.11 0.60 -3.16
C GLU A 61 12.91 -0.24 -2.74
N ARG A 62 12.31 0.04 -1.57
CA ARG A 62 11.10 -0.67 -1.11
C ARG A 62 9.91 -0.54 -2.05
N ILE A 63 9.76 0.62 -2.72
CA ILE A 63 8.70 0.81 -3.72
C ILE A 63 8.96 -0.04 -4.95
N ARG A 64 10.22 -0.13 -5.39
CA ARG A 64 10.62 -0.99 -6.52
C ARG A 64 10.36 -2.46 -6.19
N GLU A 65 10.88 -2.93 -5.05
CA GLU A 65 10.67 -4.31 -4.59
C GLU A 65 9.19 -4.69 -4.52
N LYS A 66 8.35 -3.80 -3.99
CA LYS A 66 6.91 -4.04 -3.92
C LYS A 66 6.28 -4.13 -5.32
N LYS A 67 6.67 -3.26 -6.25
CA LYS A 67 6.19 -3.33 -7.64
C LYS A 67 6.62 -4.65 -8.31
N ASP A 68 7.87 -5.06 -8.11
CA ASP A 68 8.40 -6.30 -8.67
C ASP A 68 7.63 -7.52 -8.12
N GLN A 69 7.34 -7.53 -6.82
CA GLN A 69 6.49 -8.56 -6.20
C GLN A 69 5.07 -8.57 -6.77
N GLU A 70 4.44 -7.40 -6.91
CA GLU A 70 3.10 -7.28 -7.49
C GLU A 70 3.06 -7.78 -8.95
N GLU A 71 4.11 -7.50 -9.72
CA GLU A 71 4.26 -7.96 -11.09
C GLU A 71 4.45 -9.47 -11.17
N GLN A 72 5.30 -10.06 -10.32
CA GLN A 72 5.45 -11.51 -10.22
C GLN A 72 4.14 -12.21 -9.86
N ILE A 73 3.39 -11.67 -8.90
CA ILE A 73 2.07 -12.19 -8.52
C ILE A 73 1.11 -12.13 -9.71
N ARG A 74 1.11 -11.02 -10.45
CA ARG A 74 0.28 -10.85 -11.65
C ARG A 74 0.65 -11.85 -12.75
N ALA A 75 1.94 -12.00 -13.04
CA ALA A 75 2.43 -12.96 -14.02
C ALA A 75 2.06 -14.40 -13.64
N GLY A 76 2.24 -14.78 -12.38
CA GLY A 76 1.85 -16.08 -11.86
C GLY A 76 0.34 -16.34 -11.95
N ARG A 77 -0.50 -15.31 -11.73
CA ARG A 77 -1.95 -15.42 -11.95
C ARG A 77 -2.28 -15.66 -13.43
N ILE A 78 -1.65 -14.95 -14.35
CA ILE A 78 -1.85 -15.13 -15.80
C ILE A 78 -1.45 -16.55 -16.24
N ALA A 79 -0.29 -17.03 -15.79
CA ALA A 79 0.19 -18.38 -16.11
C ALA A 79 -0.79 -19.46 -15.62
N ARG A 80 -1.27 -19.36 -14.37
CA ARG A 80 -2.28 -20.28 -13.82
C ARG A 80 -3.58 -20.25 -14.60
N ASN A 81 -4.07 -19.07 -14.97
CA ASN A 81 -5.28 -18.95 -15.79
C ASN A 81 -5.12 -19.59 -17.17
N LYS A 82 -3.96 -19.40 -17.81
CA LYS A 82 -3.65 -20.02 -19.11
C LYS A 82 -3.59 -21.55 -19.00
N ALA A 83 -2.97 -22.08 -17.94
CA ALA A 83 -2.92 -23.51 -17.67
C ALA A 83 -4.32 -24.10 -17.42
N ALA A 84 -5.14 -23.43 -16.60
CA ALA A 84 -6.51 -23.84 -16.32
C ALA A 84 -7.37 -23.85 -17.61
N ALA A 85 -7.24 -22.83 -18.46
CA ALA A 85 -7.94 -22.77 -19.75
C ALA A 85 -7.52 -23.92 -20.69
N LYS A 86 -6.22 -24.25 -20.75
CA LYS A 86 -5.71 -25.38 -21.54
C LYS A 86 -6.25 -26.71 -21.02
N ALA A 87 -6.22 -26.93 -19.71
CA ALA A 87 -6.76 -28.14 -19.08
C ALA A 87 -8.27 -28.31 -19.32
N ARG A 88 -9.05 -27.21 -19.23
CA ARG A 88 -10.48 -27.22 -19.54
C ARG A 88 -10.75 -27.56 -21.00
N ARG A 89 -9.95 -27.04 -21.95
CA ARG A 89 -10.05 -27.37 -23.38
C ARG A 89 -9.79 -28.86 -23.65
N LEU A 90 -8.77 -29.44 -23.03
CA LEU A 90 -8.43 -30.86 -23.15
C LEU A 90 -9.55 -31.76 -22.60
N LYS A 91 -10.07 -31.47 -21.41
CA LYS A 91 -11.22 -32.22 -20.84
C LYS A 91 -12.46 -32.16 -21.73
N LYS A 92 -12.69 -31.05 -22.43
CA LYS A 92 -13.84 -30.90 -23.33
C LYS A 92 -13.67 -31.68 -24.64
N LYS A 93 -12.43 -31.87 -25.11
CA LYS A 93 -12.12 -32.70 -26.27
C LYS A 93 -12.25 -34.20 -25.96
N ASN A 94 -11.79 -34.66 -24.80
CA ASN A 94 -11.86 -36.08 -24.41
C ASN A 94 -13.26 -36.56 -23.98
N LYS A 95 -14.25 -35.64 -23.90
CA LYS A 95 -15.66 -35.96 -23.63
C LYS A 95 -16.51 -36.03 -24.91
N LYS A 96 -15.91 -35.77 -26.07
CA LYS A 96 -16.49 -36.02 -27.39
C LYS A 96 -15.83 -37.27 -27.97
#